data_AF-A0A6J1IQK3-F1
#
_entry.id   AF-A0A6J1IQK3-F1
#
_cell.length_a   1.000
_cell.length_b   1.000
_cell.length_c   1.000
_cell.angle_alpha   90.00
_cell.angle_beta   90.00
_cell.angle_gamma   90.00
#
_symmetry.space_group_name_H-M   'P 1'
#
loop_
_entity.id
_entity.type
_entity.pdbx_description
1 polymer ?
#
loop_
_entity_poly.entity_id
_entity_poly.type
_entity_poly.pdbx_seq_one_letter_code
_entity_poly.pdbx_strand_id
1 'polypeptide(L)'
;MERKTIDGFEPGPLPSPRQVDRFGFLKQEHNSSPDAITKIRSTHVQEREERRVRKWRKMIGIGGSDWKHYVRRKPHVVKRRIRKGIPDCLRGLVWQLISGSRDLLLMNPGVYEQLVIYETSASELDIIRDISRTFPSHVFFQQRHGPGQRSLYNVLKAYSVFDRNVGYVQGMGFLAGLLLLYMSEEDAFWLLVALLKGAVHAPMEGLYLAGLPLVQQYLFQFDNLVREQLPKLGEHFTQEMINPSMYASQWFITVFSYSFPFHLALRIWDVFLYEGVTIVFKVGLALLKYCHDDLVKLPFEKLIHALRNFPEDAMDPDTLLPMAYSIKVRPFLSTPPFPSPSLATMKINISIVAYA
;
A
#
# COMPACT_ATOMS: atom_id res chain seq x y z
N MET A 1 -58.34 -42.10 8.23
CA MET A 1 -56.99 -41.78 8.77
C MET A 1 -56.06 -41.62 7.58
N GLU A 2 -56.12 -40.48 6.92
CA GLU A 2 -55.35 -40.19 5.71
C GLU A 2 -53.98 -39.61 6.11
N ARG A 3 -52.90 -40.25 5.64
CA ARG A 3 -51.52 -39.83 5.89
C ARG A 3 -51.17 -38.69 4.94
N LYS A 4 -50.97 -37.49 5.50
CA LYS A 4 -50.36 -36.35 4.80
C LYS A 4 -48.90 -36.67 4.44
N THR A 5 -48.61 -36.64 3.15
CA THR A 5 -47.27 -36.62 2.56
C THR A 5 -46.54 -35.33 2.95
N ILE A 6 -45.28 -35.48 3.34
CA ILE A 6 -44.35 -34.41 3.71
C ILE A 6 -43.73 -33.89 2.41
N ASP A 7 -43.98 -32.62 2.09
CA ASP A 7 -43.33 -31.94 0.96
C ASP A 7 -41.81 -31.86 1.18
N GLY A 8 -41.07 -32.44 0.24
CA GLY A 8 -39.61 -32.37 0.17
C GLY A 8 -39.17 -30.96 -0.21
N PHE A 9 -38.45 -30.30 0.70
CA PHE A 9 -37.78 -29.04 0.44
C PHE A 9 -36.54 -29.32 -0.41
N GLU A 10 -36.61 -29.15 -1.73
CA GLU A 10 -35.42 -29.14 -2.58
C GLU A 10 -34.56 -27.91 -2.24
N PRO A 11 -33.29 -28.07 -1.84
CA PRO A 11 -32.41 -26.94 -1.67
C PRO A 11 -32.17 -26.31 -3.05
N GLY A 12 -32.57 -25.05 -3.20
CA GLY A 12 -32.35 -24.28 -4.43
C GLY A 12 -30.88 -24.31 -4.86
N PRO A 13 -30.60 -24.07 -6.15
CA PRO A 13 -29.25 -24.16 -6.69
C PRO A 13 -28.27 -23.31 -5.89
N LEU A 14 -27.14 -23.91 -5.51
CA LEU A 14 -26.05 -23.23 -4.83
C LEU A 14 -25.70 -21.95 -5.61
N PRO A 15 -25.56 -20.79 -4.94
CA PRO A 15 -25.15 -19.58 -5.63
C PRO A 15 -23.82 -19.84 -6.36
N SER A 16 -23.75 -19.41 -7.61
CA SER A 16 -22.55 -19.56 -8.44
C SER A 16 -21.34 -18.99 -7.69
N PRO A 17 -20.17 -19.67 -7.70
CA PRO A 17 -18.98 -19.18 -7.01
C PRO A 17 -18.65 -17.80 -7.56
N ARG A 18 -18.78 -16.77 -6.72
CA ARG A 18 -18.53 -15.37 -7.10
C ARG A 18 -17.15 -15.30 -7.74
N GLN A 19 -17.09 -14.80 -8.98
CA GLN A 19 -15.85 -14.77 -9.73
C GLN A 19 -14.91 -13.75 -9.08
N VAL A 20 -13.74 -14.21 -8.62
CA VAL A 20 -12.69 -13.35 -8.09
C VAL A 20 -11.64 -13.06 -9.16
N ASP A 21 -11.01 -11.89 -9.08
CA ASP A 21 -9.80 -11.61 -9.84
C ASP A 21 -8.58 -12.34 -9.25
N ARG A 22 -7.43 -12.20 -9.90
CA ARG A 22 -6.19 -12.87 -9.49
C ARG A 22 -5.63 -12.40 -8.14
N PHE A 23 -6.15 -11.31 -7.60
CA PHE A 23 -5.74 -10.74 -6.32
C PHE A 23 -6.76 -10.99 -5.22
N GLY A 24 -7.87 -11.69 -5.50
CA GLY A 24 -8.90 -12.00 -4.51
C GLY A 24 -10.00 -10.94 -4.38
N PHE A 25 -10.10 -9.97 -5.29
CA PHE A 25 -11.22 -9.03 -5.33
C PHE A 25 -12.39 -9.63 -6.13
N LEU A 26 -13.61 -9.41 -5.64
CA LEU A 26 -14.83 -9.80 -6.36
C LEU A 26 -14.94 -9.01 -7.67
N LYS A 27 -15.13 -9.70 -8.80
CA LYS A 27 -15.38 -9.06 -10.08
C LYS A 27 -16.79 -8.48 -10.13
N GLN A 28 -16.92 -7.30 -10.72
CA GLN A 28 -18.22 -6.77 -11.13
C GLN A 28 -18.68 -7.51 -12.39
N GLU A 29 -19.95 -7.93 -12.44
CA GLU A 29 -20.51 -8.69 -13.57
C GLU A 29 -20.59 -7.80 -14.82
N HIS A 30 -19.56 -7.84 -15.67
CA HIS A 30 -19.63 -7.33 -17.03
C HIS A 30 -19.30 -8.44 -18.05
N ASN A 31 -20.18 -8.56 -19.03
CA ASN A 31 -20.31 -9.64 -20.01
C ASN A 31 -19.09 -9.84 -20.97
N SER A 32 -18.73 -11.13 -21.13
CA SER A 32 -18.39 -11.87 -22.38
C SER A 32 -16.96 -11.99 -22.98
N SER A 33 -16.52 -13.27 -23.11
CA SER A 33 -15.90 -14.01 -24.26
C SER A 33 -14.44 -13.72 -24.75
N PRO A 34 -13.77 -14.57 -25.60
CA PRO A 34 -13.83 -16.03 -25.87
C PRO A 34 -12.47 -16.79 -25.59
N ASP A 35 -12.51 -18.13 -25.51
CA ASP A 35 -11.53 -18.97 -24.77
C ASP A 35 -10.20 -19.40 -25.44
N ALA A 36 -10.04 -19.36 -26.77
CA ALA A 36 -8.87 -19.98 -27.41
C ALA A 36 -7.63 -19.08 -27.52
N ILE A 37 -7.80 -17.80 -27.89
CA ILE A 37 -6.71 -16.80 -27.98
C ILE A 37 -6.17 -16.45 -26.58
N THR A 38 -7.05 -16.53 -25.58
CA THR A 38 -6.77 -16.34 -24.15
C THR A 38 -5.80 -17.40 -23.62
N LYS A 39 -5.85 -18.64 -24.13
CA LYS A 39 -5.04 -19.78 -23.66
C LYS A 39 -3.58 -19.76 -24.14
N ILE A 40 -3.33 -19.28 -25.36
CA ILE A 40 -1.95 -19.11 -25.87
C ILE A 40 -1.31 -17.85 -25.27
N ARG A 41 -2.08 -16.76 -25.12
CA ARG A 41 -1.59 -15.58 -24.39
C ARG A 41 -1.27 -15.91 -22.92
N SER A 42 -2.06 -16.77 -22.27
CA SER A 42 -1.82 -17.14 -20.87
C SER A 42 -0.56 -17.97 -20.66
N THR A 43 -0.23 -18.91 -21.57
CA THR A 43 1.00 -19.74 -21.46
C THR A 43 2.27 -18.91 -21.61
N HIS A 44 2.37 -18.03 -22.60
CA HIS A 44 3.52 -17.13 -22.75
C HIS A 44 3.68 -16.16 -21.57
N VAL A 45 2.58 -15.66 -21.01
CA VAL A 45 2.60 -14.82 -19.80
C VAL A 45 3.10 -15.63 -18.61
N GLN A 46 2.65 -16.86 -18.44
CA GLN A 46 3.10 -17.76 -17.37
C GLN A 46 4.60 -18.06 -17.48
N GLU A 47 5.11 -18.43 -18.66
CA GLU A 47 6.55 -18.66 -18.88
C GLU A 47 7.39 -17.41 -18.55
N ARG A 48 6.89 -16.22 -18.93
CA ARG A 48 7.54 -14.95 -18.63
C ARG A 48 7.61 -14.72 -17.12
N GLU A 49 6.52 -14.97 -16.39
CA GLU A 49 6.48 -14.87 -14.93
C GLU A 49 7.42 -15.88 -14.27
N GLU A 50 7.45 -17.13 -14.70
CA GLU A 50 8.37 -18.14 -14.18
C GLU A 50 9.84 -17.76 -14.40
N ARG A 51 10.18 -17.21 -15.57
CA ARG A 51 11.52 -16.67 -15.84
C ARG A 51 11.86 -15.50 -14.90
N ARG A 52 10.88 -14.65 -14.56
CA ARG A 52 11.06 -13.57 -13.58
C ARG A 52 11.27 -14.12 -12.16
N VAL A 53 10.45 -15.08 -11.73
CA VAL A 53 10.56 -15.73 -10.42
C VAL A 53 11.92 -16.40 -10.25
N ARG A 54 12.38 -17.19 -11.22
CA ARG A 54 13.73 -17.82 -11.17
C ARG A 54 14.84 -16.80 -11.03
N LYS A 55 14.75 -15.71 -11.81
CA LYS A 55 15.70 -14.59 -11.76
C LYS A 55 15.72 -13.93 -10.38
N TRP A 56 14.56 -13.76 -9.74
CA TRP A 56 14.43 -13.19 -8.40
C TRP A 56 14.92 -14.13 -7.30
N ARG A 57 14.57 -15.42 -7.35
CA ARG A 57 15.08 -16.45 -6.42
C ARG A 57 16.60 -16.49 -6.38
N LYS A 58 17.27 -16.37 -7.54
CA LYS A 58 18.74 -16.25 -7.62
C LYS A 58 19.30 -14.98 -6.97
N MET A 59 18.52 -13.91 -6.83
CA MET A 59 18.97 -12.68 -6.16
C MET A 59 18.81 -12.76 -4.65
N ILE A 60 17.68 -13.31 -4.19
CA ILE A 60 17.30 -13.31 -2.78
C ILE A 60 17.89 -14.51 -2.02
N GLY A 61 18.22 -15.61 -2.70
CA GLY A 61 18.65 -16.84 -2.04
C GLY A 61 17.50 -17.55 -1.32
N ILE A 62 17.80 -18.61 -0.57
CA ILE A 62 16.79 -19.31 0.21
C ILE A 62 16.45 -18.44 1.43
N GLY A 63 15.17 -18.08 1.57
CA GLY A 63 14.69 -17.27 2.69
C GLY A 63 15.30 -15.87 2.81
N GLY A 64 15.96 -15.35 1.76
CA GLY A 64 16.61 -14.04 1.79
C GLY A 64 18.11 -14.04 2.12
N SER A 65 18.74 -15.21 2.26
CA SER A 65 20.16 -15.36 2.65
C SER A 65 21.14 -14.53 1.81
N ASP A 66 20.88 -14.40 0.51
CA ASP A 66 21.82 -13.81 -0.44
C ASP A 66 21.52 -12.33 -0.71
N TRP A 67 20.39 -11.83 -0.21
CA TRP A 67 19.86 -10.51 -0.54
C TRP A 67 20.86 -9.40 -0.24
N LYS A 68 21.36 -9.32 1.00
CA LYS A 68 22.31 -8.28 1.44
C LYS A 68 23.58 -8.28 0.57
N HIS A 69 24.11 -9.47 0.25
CA HIS A 69 25.27 -9.62 -0.62
C HIS A 69 24.98 -9.17 -2.07
N TYR A 70 23.83 -9.58 -2.62
CA TYR A 70 23.46 -9.27 -4.00
C TYR A 70 23.21 -7.76 -4.20
N VAL A 71 22.51 -7.12 -3.27
CA VAL A 71 22.25 -5.66 -3.30
C VAL A 71 23.56 -4.88 -3.35
N ARG A 72 24.52 -5.23 -2.48
CA ARG A 72 25.84 -4.59 -2.44
C ARG A 72 26.60 -4.73 -3.76
N ARG A 73 26.53 -5.90 -4.41
CA ARG A 73 27.27 -6.17 -5.65
C ARG A 73 26.60 -5.65 -6.92
N LYS A 74 25.26 -5.64 -6.96
CA LYS A 74 24.49 -5.36 -8.19
C LYS A 74 23.31 -4.41 -7.92
N PRO A 75 23.54 -3.22 -7.32
CA PRO A 75 22.47 -2.31 -6.93
C PRO A 75 21.62 -1.84 -8.12
N HIS A 76 22.25 -1.56 -9.27
CA HIS A 76 21.52 -1.17 -10.50
C HIS A 76 20.59 -2.28 -11.02
N VAL A 77 20.97 -3.54 -10.86
CA VAL A 77 20.14 -4.69 -11.28
C VAL A 77 18.92 -4.82 -10.36
N VAL A 78 19.12 -4.63 -9.06
CA VAL A 78 18.05 -4.63 -8.05
C VAL A 78 17.04 -3.53 -8.36
N LYS A 79 17.49 -2.28 -8.43
CA LYS A 79 16.65 -1.11 -8.76
C LYS A 79 15.83 -1.33 -10.04
N ARG A 80 16.49 -1.77 -11.11
CA ARG A 80 15.83 -2.03 -12.40
C ARG A 80 14.77 -3.14 -12.29
N ARG A 81 15.00 -4.19 -11.50
CA ARG A 81 14.04 -5.29 -11.36
C ARG A 81 12.86 -4.93 -10.47
N ILE A 82 13.10 -4.14 -9.42
CA ILE A 82 12.03 -3.59 -8.57
C ILE A 82 11.13 -2.67 -9.40
N ARG A 83 11.69 -1.75 -10.18
CA ARG A 83 10.91 -0.89 -11.10
C ARG A 83 10.11 -1.67 -12.15
N LYS A 84 10.63 -2.81 -12.60
CA LYS A 84 9.90 -3.74 -13.49
C LYS A 84 8.78 -4.52 -12.78
N GLY A 85 8.69 -4.43 -11.46
CA GLY A 85 7.74 -5.15 -10.62
C GLY A 85 8.33 -6.42 -10.02
N ILE A 86 7.97 -6.66 -8.76
CA ILE A 86 8.28 -7.89 -8.03
C ILE A 86 7.21 -8.93 -8.42
N PRO A 87 7.59 -10.19 -8.72
CA PRO A 87 6.63 -11.27 -8.93
C PRO A 87 5.72 -11.41 -7.72
N ASP A 88 4.43 -11.60 -7.96
CA ASP A 88 3.40 -11.52 -6.93
C ASP A 88 3.68 -12.45 -5.72
N CYS A 89 4.01 -13.71 -6.01
CA CYS A 89 4.36 -14.72 -5.00
C CYS A 89 5.65 -14.45 -4.21
N LEU A 90 6.44 -13.44 -4.58
CA LEU A 90 7.67 -13.07 -3.88
C LEU A 90 7.54 -11.77 -3.09
N ARG A 91 6.42 -11.04 -3.20
CA ARG A 91 6.24 -9.74 -2.53
C ARG A 91 6.38 -9.84 -1.02
N GLY A 92 5.72 -10.80 -0.37
CA GLY A 92 5.81 -10.98 1.09
C GLY A 92 7.26 -11.00 1.59
N LEU A 93 8.10 -11.85 0.99
CA LEU A 93 9.51 -11.93 1.36
C LEU A 93 10.32 -10.70 0.91
N VAL A 94 10.18 -10.27 -0.35
CA VAL A 94 11.01 -9.18 -0.88
C VAL A 94 10.71 -7.85 -0.18
N TRP A 95 9.44 -7.57 0.13
CA TRP A 95 9.02 -6.37 0.85
C TRP A 95 9.64 -6.32 2.24
N GLN A 96 9.66 -7.43 2.99
CA GLN A 96 10.35 -7.48 4.28
C GLN A 96 11.87 -7.24 4.16
N LEU A 97 12.49 -7.73 3.08
CA LEU A 97 13.93 -7.59 2.83
C LEU A 97 14.34 -6.17 2.41
N ILE A 98 13.50 -5.46 1.66
CA ILE A 98 13.77 -4.08 1.23
C ILE A 98 13.37 -3.04 2.28
N SER A 99 12.39 -3.33 3.14
CA SER A 99 11.95 -2.43 4.21
C SER A 99 12.80 -2.53 5.48
N GLY A 100 13.56 -3.61 5.64
CA GLY A 100 14.29 -3.92 6.88
C GLY A 100 13.42 -4.51 7.99
N SER A 101 12.12 -4.77 7.74
CA SER A 101 11.21 -5.25 8.77
C SER A 101 11.56 -6.64 9.30
N ARG A 102 12.18 -7.49 8.47
CA ARG A 102 12.66 -8.81 8.91
C ARG A 102 13.74 -8.70 9.98
N ASP A 103 14.65 -7.74 9.83
CA ASP A 103 15.70 -7.51 10.83
C ASP A 103 15.08 -6.99 12.14
N LEU A 104 14.07 -6.10 12.06
CA LEU A 104 13.34 -5.62 13.24
C LEU A 104 12.62 -6.74 14.00
N LEU A 105 11.92 -7.63 13.28
CA LEU A 105 11.26 -8.79 13.86
C LEU A 105 12.26 -9.66 14.62
N LEU A 106 13.36 -10.03 13.97
CA LEU A 106 14.39 -10.90 14.58
C LEU A 106 15.07 -10.26 15.80
N MET A 107 15.14 -8.93 15.85
CA MET A 107 15.72 -8.20 17.00
C MET A 107 14.75 -8.07 18.18
N ASN A 108 13.45 -8.31 17.99
CA ASN A 108 12.40 -8.03 18.97
C ASN A 108 11.40 -9.20 19.08
N PRO A 109 11.87 -10.42 19.41
CA PRO A 109 10.99 -11.59 19.53
C PRO A 109 9.94 -11.41 20.64
N GLY A 110 8.69 -11.79 20.37
CA GLY A 110 7.59 -11.78 21.35
C GLY A 110 6.95 -10.42 21.60
N VAL A 111 7.51 -9.33 21.07
CA VAL A 111 6.96 -7.98 21.26
C VAL A 111 5.57 -7.85 20.64
N TYR A 112 5.36 -8.38 19.43
CA TYR A 112 4.06 -8.30 18.77
C TYR A 112 2.97 -9.00 19.60
N GLU A 113 3.24 -10.23 20.01
CA GLU A 113 2.37 -11.01 20.90
C GLU A 113 2.07 -10.23 22.18
N GLN A 114 3.08 -9.61 22.78
CA GLN A 114 2.91 -8.83 23.99
C GLN A 114 1.92 -7.67 23.80
N LEU A 115 2.10 -6.89 22.73
CA LEU A 115 1.27 -5.73 22.40
C LEU A 115 -0.18 -6.11 22.06
N VAL A 116 -0.38 -7.22 21.36
CA VAL A 116 -1.73 -7.65 20.95
C VAL A 116 -2.50 -8.21 22.13
N ILE A 117 -1.87 -9.05 22.96
CA ILE A 117 -2.56 -9.84 23.99
C ILE A 117 -2.71 -9.06 25.29
N TYR A 118 -1.65 -8.41 25.77
CA TYR A 118 -1.61 -7.90 27.15
C TYR A 118 -1.85 -6.40 27.27
N GLU A 119 -1.76 -5.65 26.17
CA GLU A 119 -1.95 -4.20 26.17
C GLU A 119 -3.33 -3.79 25.66
N THR A 120 -3.80 -2.63 26.12
CA THR A 120 -5.05 -2.00 25.70
C THR A 120 -4.77 -0.77 24.86
N SER A 121 -5.57 -0.57 23.80
CA SER A 121 -5.43 0.60 22.92
C SER A 121 -6.51 1.63 23.22
N ALA A 122 -6.12 2.91 23.27
CA ALA A 122 -7.08 4.01 23.34
C ALA A 122 -7.84 4.21 22.01
N SER A 123 -7.36 3.61 20.92
CA SER A 123 -7.90 3.80 19.57
C SER A 123 -8.79 2.65 19.07
N GLU A 124 -9.17 1.70 19.94
CA GLU A 124 -9.92 0.51 19.52
C GLU A 124 -11.22 0.84 18.78
N LEU A 125 -11.98 1.83 19.25
CA LEU A 125 -13.24 2.23 18.63
C LEU A 125 -13.05 2.81 17.22
N ASP A 126 -11.98 3.59 17.02
CA ASP A 126 -11.66 4.17 15.72
C ASP A 126 -11.17 3.10 14.74
N ILE A 127 -10.36 2.16 15.23
CA ILE A 127 -9.92 0.98 14.46
C ILE A 127 -11.14 0.15 14.02
N ILE A 128 -12.05 -0.18 14.94
CA ILE A 128 -13.27 -0.96 14.65
C ILE A 128 -14.13 -0.30 13.56
N ARG A 129 -14.23 1.04 13.59
CA ARG A 129 -15.02 1.80 12.61
C ARG A 129 -14.47 1.67 11.20
N ASP A 130 -13.16 1.64 11.04
CA ASP A 130 -12.48 1.68 9.74
C ASP A 130 -12.18 0.31 9.13
N ILE A 131 -12.07 -0.75 9.93
CA ILE A 131 -11.81 -2.11 9.43
C ILE A 131 -12.79 -2.53 8.34
N SER A 132 -14.08 -2.24 8.54
CA SER A 132 -15.15 -2.60 7.58
C SER A 132 -15.03 -1.92 6.22
N ARG A 133 -14.28 -0.81 6.15
CA ARG A 133 -14.09 0.01 4.93
C ARG A 133 -12.79 -0.33 4.20
N THR A 134 -11.94 -1.18 4.77
CA THR A 134 -10.63 -1.53 4.22
C THR A 134 -10.75 -2.74 3.29
N PHE A 135 -10.50 -2.55 1.99
CA PHE A 135 -10.66 -3.57 0.94
C PHE A 135 -11.95 -4.41 1.04
N PRO A 136 -13.14 -3.79 1.13
CA PRO A 136 -14.39 -4.50 1.45
C PRO A 136 -14.81 -5.54 0.40
N SER A 137 -14.36 -5.38 -0.85
CA SER A 137 -14.61 -6.31 -1.95
C SER A 137 -13.59 -7.46 -2.05
N HIS A 138 -12.59 -7.50 -1.16
CA HIS A 138 -11.59 -8.56 -1.15
C HIS A 138 -12.06 -9.74 -0.29
N VAL A 139 -11.90 -10.98 -0.77
CA VAL A 139 -12.44 -12.18 -0.10
C VAL A 139 -11.92 -12.41 1.32
N PHE A 140 -10.72 -11.93 1.63
CA PHE A 140 -10.14 -12.01 2.97
C PHE A 140 -10.76 -11.01 3.97
N PHE A 141 -11.23 -9.85 3.50
CA PHE A 141 -11.74 -8.76 4.34
C PHE A 141 -13.27 -8.58 4.29
N GLN A 142 -13.95 -9.19 3.30
CA GLN A 142 -15.39 -9.04 3.09
C GLN A 142 -16.24 -9.54 4.27
N GLN A 143 -15.77 -10.55 5.01
CA GLN A 143 -16.53 -11.14 6.09
C GLN A 143 -16.41 -10.27 7.33
N ARG A 144 -17.54 -9.69 7.75
CA ARG A 144 -17.65 -8.94 9.00
C ARG A 144 -17.21 -9.82 10.18
N HIS A 145 -16.28 -9.32 10.99
CA HIS A 145 -15.65 -10.08 12.09
C HIS A 145 -14.94 -11.38 11.67
N GLY A 146 -14.68 -11.55 10.37
CA GLY A 146 -13.94 -12.70 9.83
C GLY A 146 -12.44 -12.64 10.14
N PRO A 147 -11.67 -13.67 9.75
CA PRO A 147 -10.23 -13.74 10.00
C PRO A 147 -9.45 -12.50 9.53
N GLY A 148 -9.68 -12.01 8.30
CA GLY A 148 -8.93 -10.85 7.81
C GLY A 148 -9.23 -9.55 8.54
N GLN A 149 -10.49 -9.33 8.94
CA GLN A 149 -10.86 -8.17 9.76
C GLN A 149 -10.24 -8.24 11.17
N ARG A 150 -10.17 -9.44 11.75
CA ARG A 150 -9.51 -9.66 13.06
C ARG A 150 -8.00 -9.45 12.96
N SER A 151 -7.35 -9.95 11.92
CA SER A 151 -5.91 -9.70 11.73
C SER A 151 -5.61 -8.24 11.47
N LEU A 152 -6.46 -7.54 10.71
CA LEU A 152 -6.34 -6.10 10.52
C LEU A 152 -6.49 -5.34 11.85
N TYR A 153 -7.46 -5.71 12.67
CA TYR A 153 -7.63 -5.16 14.02
C TYR A 153 -6.37 -5.36 14.86
N ASN A 154 -5.84 -6.59 14.93
CA ASN A 154 -4.70 -6.91 15.77
C ASN A 154 -3.45 -6.10 15.38
N VAL A 155 -3.13 -6.01 14.07
CA VAL A 155 -1.99 -5.24 13.58
C VAL A 155 -2.12 -3.76 13.94
N LEU A 156 -3.30 -3.16 13.71
CA LEU A 156 -3.54 -1.75 14.00
C LEU A 156 -3.57 -1.48 15.51
N LYS A 157 -4.16 -2.38 16.30
CA LYS A 157 -4.15 -2.31 17.76
C LYS A 157 -2.71 -2.34 18.28
N ALA A 158 -1.93 -3.35 17.88
CA ALA A 158 -0.54 -3.49 18.30
C ALA A 158 0.28 -2.24 17.94
N TYR A 159 0.13 -1.72 16.72
CA TYR A 159 0.83 -0.51 16.31
C TYR A 159 0.43 0.71 17.15
N SER A 160 -0.87 0.88 17.41
CA SER A 160 -1.36 2.03 18.19
C SER A 160 -0.85 2.03 19.64
N VAL A 161 -0.56 0.85 20.20
CA VAL A 161 0.07 0.71 21.51
C VAL A 161 1.58 0.93 21.42
N PHE A 162 2.22 0.39 20.37
CA PHE A 162 3.65 0.51 20.13
C PHE A 162 4.09 1.98 19.99
N ASP A 163 3.34 2.79 19.24
CA ASP A 163 3.57 4.23 19.11
C ASP A 163 2.32 5.00 19.56
N ARG A 164 2.20 5.23 20.87
CA ARG A 164 1.06 5.94 21.47
C ARG A 164 0.93 7.40 21.04
N ASN A 165 2.00 8.02 20.52
CA ASN A 165 1.94 9.39 20.01
C ASN A 165 1.20 9.45 18.68
N VAL A 166 1.33 8.40 17.87
CA VAL A 166 0.54 8.23 16.65
C VAL A 166 -0.82 7.61 16.97
N GLY A 167 -0.85 6.56 17.80
CA GLY A 167 -2.03 5.75 18.03
C GLY A 167 -2.52 5.13 16.71
N TYR A 168 -3.79 5.38 16.39
CA TYR A 168 -4.37 5.05 15.09
C TYR A 168 -4.98 6.30 14.45
N VAL A 169 -4.72 6.47 13.16
CA VAL A 169 -5.31 7.51 12.31
C VAL A 169 -5.93 6.87 11.07
N GLN A 170 -7.09 7.40 10.67
CA GLN A 170 -7.81 6.94 9.48
C GLN A 170 -6.89 6.92 8.26
N GLY A 171 -6.90 5.79 7.54
CA GLY A 171 -6.05 5.53 6.39
C GLY A 171 -4.94 4.52 6.68
N MET A 172 -4.50 4.38 7.93
CA MET A 172 -3.52 3.34 8.32
C MET A 172 -4.01 1.94 8.02
N GLY A 173 -5.33 1.70 8.10
CA GLY A 173 -5.95 0.43 7.72
C GLY A 173 -5.60 -0.02 6.31
N PHE A 174 -5.48 0.89 5.34
CA PHE A 174 -5.12 0.53 3.97
C PHE A 174 -3.63 0.16 3.79
N LEU A 175 -2.74 0.63 4.68
CA LEU A 175 -1.37 0.15 4.73
C LEU A 175 -1.34 -1.28 5.28
N ALA A 176 -1.89 -1.48 6.48
CA ALA A 176 -1.90 -2.77 7.16
C ALA A 176 -2.66 -3.84 6.35
N GLY A 177 -3.81 -3.47 5.77
CA GLY A 177 -4.61 -4.35 4.94
C GLY A 177 -3.86 -4.84 3.71
N LEU A 178 -3.12 -3.95 3.02
CA LEU A 178 -2.32 -4.33 1.86
C LEU A 178 -1.19 -5.29 2.25
N LEU A 179 -0.54 -5.06 3.40
CA LEU A 179 0.52 -5.92 3.91
C LEU A 179 -0.01 -7.31 4.26
N LEU A 180 -1.15 -7.40 4.95
CA LEU A 180 -1.81 -8.65 5.35
C LEU A 180 -2.23 -9.53 4.16
N LEU A 181 -2.34 -8.98 2.94
CA LEU A 181 -2.56 -9.77 1.74
C LEU A 181 -1.32 -10.55 1.28
N TYR A 182 -0.14 -10.23 1.80
CA TYR A 182 1.14 -10.80 1.35
C TYR A 182 2.00 -11.42 2.45
N MET A 183 1.66 -11.23 3.72
CA MET A 183 2.45 -11.74 4.85
C MET A 183 1.61 -12.03 6.08
N SER A 184 2.23 -12.65 7.08
CA SER A 184 1.59 -12.94 8.36
C SER A 184 1.28 -11.66 9.14
N GLU A 185 0.49 -11.81 10.20
CA GLU A 185 0.08 -10.70 11.07
C GLU A 185 1.28 -9.97 11.70
N GLU A 186 2.22 -10.72 12.27
CA GLU A 186 3.43 -10.18 12.88
C GLU A 186 4.38 -9.56 11.85
N ASP A 187 4.53 -10.19 10.67
CA ASP A 187 5.33 -9.62 9.58
C ASP A 187 4.77 -8.27 9.11
N ALA A 188 3.44 -8.17 9.00
CA ALA A 188 2.75 -6.95 8.59
C ALA A 188 2.91 -5.85 9.63
N PHE A 189 2.81 -6.18 10.93
CA PHE A 189 3.10 -5.26 12.02
C PHE A 189 4.53 -4.72 11.93
N TRP A 190 5.54 -5.57 11.82
CA TRP A 190 6.93 -5.11 11.75
C TRP A 190 7.23 -4.30 10.49
N LEU A 191 6.55 -4.58 9.38
CA LEU A 191 6.71 -3.78 8.17
C LEU A 191 6.03 -2.41 8.30
N LEU A 192 4.87 -2.34 8.97
CA LEU A 192 4.26 -1.07 9.33
C LEU A 192 5.17 -0.24 10.26
N VAL A 193 5.78 -0.87 11.28
CA VAL A 193 6.79 -0.23 12.15
C VAL A 193 7.98 0.26 11.34
N ALA A 194 8.52 -0.57 10.44
CA ALA A 194 9.66 -0.20 9.59
C ALA A 194 9.38 1.04 8.73
N LEU A 195 8.16 1.16 8.20
CA LEU A 195 7.72 2.31 7.42
C LEU A 195 7.59 3.57 8.27
N LEU A 196 6.82 3.47 9.36
CA LEU A 196 6.42 4.66 10.11
C LEU A 196 7.58 5.19 10.95
N LYS A 197 8.37 4.31 11.58
CA LYS A 197 9.54 4.69 12.38
C LYS A 197 10.84 4.87 11.58
N GLY A 198 10.82 4.56 10.29
CA GLY A 198 11.95 4.81 9.39
C GLY A 198 13.14 3.86 9.58
N ALA A 199 12.96 2.57 9.27
CA ALA A 199 14.05 1.59 9.33
C ALA A 199 15.08 1.74 8.21
N VAL A 200 14.62 2.07 6.99
CA VAL A 200 15.46 2.22 5.78
C VAL A 200 15.35 3.63 5.20
N HIS A 201 14.14 4.18 5.16
CA HIS A 201 13.86 5.54 4.68
C HIS A 201 13.51 6.46 5.84
N ALA A 202 13.37 7.77 5.57
CA ALA A 202 12.93 8.73 6.57
C ALA A 202 11.58 8.31 7.21
N PRO A 203 11.40 8.51 8.53
CA PRO A 203 10.17 8.17 9.22
C PRO A 203 8.93 8.82 8.60
N MET A 204 7.84 8.06 8.55
CA MET A 204 6.56 8.49 7.97
C MET A 204 5.47 8.69 9.02
N GLU A 205 5.75 8.44 10.30
CA GLU A 205 4.84 8.68 11.44
C GLU A 205 4.22 10.08 11.44
N GLY A 206 4.95 11.10 10.96
CA GLY A 206 4.42 12.47 10.83
C GLY A 206 3.23 12.61 9.89
N LEU A 207 2.91 11.59 9.07
CA LEU A 207 1.66 11.55 8.29
C LEU A 207 0.44 11.29 9.19
N TYR A 208 0.65 10.79 10.40
CA TYR A 208 -0.38 10.32 11.33
C TYR A 208 -0.25 10.94 12.72
N LEU A 209 0.69 11.86 12.93
CA LEU A 209 0.72 12.67 14.15
C LEU A 209 -0.41 13.70 14.15
N ALA A 210 -0.78 14.18 15.34
CA ALA A 210 -1.76 15.25 15.50
C ALA A 210 -1.42 16.47 14.62
N GLY A 211 -2.40 16.96 13.86
CA GLY A 211 -2.22 18.04 12.89
C GLY A 211 -1.68 17.60 11.52
N LEU A 212 -1.34 16.32 11.33
CA LEU A 212 -0.86 15.74 10.07
C LEU A 212 0.31 16.52 9.43
N PRO A 213 1.37 16.87 10.20
CA PRO A 213 2.41 17.81 9.76
C PRO A 213 3.09 17.37 8.46
N LEU A 214 3.35 16.08 8.29
CA LEU A 214 4.02 15.57 7.10
C LEU A 214 3.08 15.54 5.88
N VAL A 215 1.76 15.39 6.10
CA VAL A 215 0.77 15.51 5.01
C VAL A 215 0.77 16.94 4.49
N GLN A 216 0.69 17.93 5.39
CA GLN A 216 0.72 19.35 5.00
C GLN A 216 2.02 19.69 4.25
N GLN A 217 3.16 19.23 4.77
CA GLN A 217 4.45 19.42 4.12
C GLN A 217 4.49 18.80 2.72
N TYR A 218 4.05 17.55 2.57
CA TYR A 218 4.05 16.87 1.27
C TYR A 218 3.10 17.51 0.27
N LEU A 219 1.91 17.94 0.70
CA LEU A 219 0.97 18.65 -0.17
C LEU A 219 1.54 20.00 -0.64
N PHE A 220 2.17 20.76 0.25
CA PHE A 220 2.84 22.01 -0.12
C PHE A 220 3.98 21.78 -1.11
N GLN A 221 4.81 20.77 -0.87
CA GLN A 221 5.89 20.38 -1.78
C GLN A 221 5.34 19.92 -3.13
N PHE A 222 4.27 19.15 -3.14
CA PHE A 222 3.61 18.66 -4.34
C PHE A 222 3.05 19.82 -5.17
N ASP A 223 2.39 20.79 -4.53
CA ASP A 223 1.87 21.99 -5.19
C ASP A 223 2.97 22.79 -5.90
N ASN A 224 4.09 23.00 -5.21
CA ASN A 224 5.24 23.70 -5.79
C ASN A 224 5.82 22.92 -7.00
N LEU A 225 5.87 21.59 -6.93
CA LEU A 225 6.32 20.76 -8.05
C LEU A 225 5.35 20.82 -9.23
N VAL A 226 4.04 20.88 -9.00
CA VAL A 226 3.03 21.08 -10.06
C VAL A 226 3.26 22.44 -10.72
N ARG A 227 3.42 23.51 -9.94
CA ARG A 227 3.68 24.86 -10.48
C ARG A 227 5.03 24.96 -11.23
N GLU A 228 6.07 24.24 -10.79
CA GLU A 228 7.37 24.23 -11.46
C GLU A 228 7.37 23.39 -12.75
N GLN A 229 6.77 22.20 -12.73
CA GLN A 229 6.93 21.21 -13.81
C GLN A 229 5.74 21.15 -14.78
N LEU A 230 4.57 21.63 -14.36
CA LEU A 230 3.33 21.71 -15.12
C LEU A 230 2.73 23.13 -15.00
N PRO A 231 3.45 24.20 -15.39
CA PRO A 231 3.12 25.58 -15.04
C PRO A 231 1.73 26.02 -15.48
N LYS A 232 1.28 25.61 -16.67
CA LYS A 232 -0.08 25.92 -17.17
C LYS A 232 -1.16 25.30 -16.29
N LEU A 233 -0.95 24.05 -15.86
CA LEU A 233 -1.88 23.37 -14.96
C LEU A 233 -1.84 23.97 -13.55
N GLY A 234 -0.65 24.33 -13.06
CA GLY A 234 -0.50 25.00 -11.77
C GLY A 234 -1.16 26.39 -11.73
N GLU A 235 -1.06 27.16 -12.81
CA GLU A 235 -1.78 28.43 -12.96
C GLU A 235 -3.30 28.20 -12.99
N HIS A 236 -3.78 27.23 -13.77
CA HIS A 236 -5.20 26.86 -13.82
C HIS A 236 -5.73 26.43 -12.45
N PHE A 237 -4.97 25.61 -11.70
CA PHE A 237 -5.33 25.22 -10.34
C PHE A 237 -5.43 26.43 -9.41
N THR A 238 -4.56 27.43 -9.58
CA THR A 238 -4.62 28.67 -8.80
C THR A 238 -5.88 29.47 -9.14
N GLN A 239 -6.20 29.61 -10.43
CA GLN A 239 -7.40 30.34 -10.90
C GLN A 239 -8.70 29.67 -10.42
N GLU A 240 -8.75 28.34 -10.47
CA GLU A 240 -9.89 27.53 -10.00
C GLU A 240 -9.86 27.26 -8.49
N MET A 241 -8.92 27.84 -7.74
CA MET A 241 -8.80 27.67 -6.27
C MET A 241 -8.68 26.19 -5.81
N ILE A 242 -8.02 25.37 -6.62
CA ILE A 242 -7.77 23.96 -6.34
C ILE A 242 -6.61 23.82 -5.35
N ASN A 243 -6.91 23.26 -4.17
CA ASN A 243 -5.89 22.90 -3.20
C ASN A 243 -5.55 21.40 -3.30
N PRO A 244 -4.26 20.99 -3.29
CA PRO A 244 -3.88 19.58 -3.31
C PRO A 244 -4.51 18.71 -2.22
N SER A 245 -4.85 19.27 -1.05
CA SER A 245 -5.54 18.54 0.01
C SER A 245 -6.89 17.94 -0.43
N MET A 246 -7.53 18.54 -1.45
CA MET A 246 -8.84 18.13 -1.97
C MET A 246 -8.80 16.81 -2.76
N TYR A 247 -7.64 16.39 -3.24
CA TYR A 247 -7.48 15.21 -4.11
C TYR A 247 -6.27 14.32 -3.79
N ALA A 248 -5.16 14.87 -3.29
CA ALA A 248 -3.90 14.16 -3.14
C ALA A 248 -3.60 13.66 -1.72
N SER A 249 -4.35 14.07 -0.68
CA SER A 249 -4.09 13.67 0.72
C SER A 249 -4.00 12.15 0.87
N GLN A 250 -4.95 11.42 0.28
CA GLN A 250 -4.99 9.96 0.34
C GLN A 250 -3.85 9.29 -0.42
N TRP A 251 -3.26 9.94 -1.43
CA TRP A 251 -2.12 9.39 -2.17
C TRP A 251 -0.90 9.23 -1.25
N PHE A 252 -0.67 10.21 -0.38
CA PHE A 252 0.41 10.18 0.60
C PHE A 252 0.07 9.31 1.81
N ILE A 253 -1.13 9.48 2.38
CA ILE A 253 -1.57 8.76 3.59
C ILE A 253 -1.68 7.25 3.35
N THR A 254 -2.05 6.81 2.15
CA THR A 254 -2.26 5.38 1.87
C THR A 254 -1.29 4.82 0.84
N VAL A 255 -0.35 5.64 0.34
CA VAL A 255 0.56 5.24 -0.75
C VAL A 255 -0.25 4.63 -1.90
N PHE A 256 -1.31 5.35 -2.29
CA PHE A 256 -2.28 4.97 -3.33
C PHE A 256 -3.10 3.69 -3.08
N SER A 257 -3.02 3.02 -1.91
CA SER A 257 -3.73 1.75 -1.69
C SER A 257 -5.23 1.88 -1.43
N TYR A 258 -5.75 3.10 -1.25
CA TYR A 258 -7.19 3.34 -1.04
C TYR A 258 -8.02 3.38 -2.32
N SER A 259 -7.73 4.32 -3.24
CA SER A 259 -8.63 4.65 -4.36
C SER A 259 -8.15 4.17 -5.73
N PHE A 260 -6.98 3.54 -5.82
CA PHE A 260 -6.39 3.14 -7.11
C PHE A 260 -6.55 1.64 -7.35
N PRO A 261 -6.54 1.20 -8.63
CA PRO A 261 -6.55 -0.21 -8.95
C PRO A 261 -5.45 -0.97 -8.20
N PHE A 262 -5.81 -2.08 -7.57
CA PHE A 262 -4.90 -2.79 -6.65
C PHE A 262 -3.58 -3.18 -7.32
N HIS A 263 -3.62 -3.65 -8.56
CA HIS A 263 -2.43 -4.01 -9.33
C HIS A 263 -1.46 -2.84 -9.55
N LEU A 264 -1.95 -1.61 -9.71
CA LEU A 264 -1.13 -0.40 -9.78
C LEU A 264 -0.55 -0.09 -8.39
N ALA A 265 -1.37 -0.13 -7.34
CA ALA A 265 -0.91 0.10 -5.96
C ALA A 265 0.28 -0.83 -5.62
N LEU A 266 0.20 -2.12 -5.94
CA LEU A 266 1.31 -3.06 -5.73
C LEU A 266 2.60 -2.66 -6.45
N ARG A 267 2.50 -2.17 -7.69
CA ARG A 267 3.66 -1.73 -8.47
C ARG A 267 4.26 -0.44 -7.91
N ILE A 268 3.44 0.45 -7.37
CA ILE A 268 3.90 1.64 -6.64
C ILE A 268 4.62 1.21 -5.35
N TRP A 269 4.02 0.29 -4.58
CA TRP A 269 4.56 -0.24 -3.33
C TRP A 269 5.91 -0.95 -3.51
N ASP A 270 6.06 -1.74 -4.58
CA ASP A 270 7.33 -2.37 -4.95
C ASP A 270 8.47 -1.32 -4.98
N VAL A 271 8.22 -0.16 -5.58
CA VAL A 271 9.21 0.92 -5.73
C VAL A 271 9.29 1.80 -4.49
N PHE A 272 8.17 2.10 -3.85
CA PHE A 272 8.08 2.90 -2.63
C PHE A 272 8.90 2.32 -1.49
N LEU A 273 8.79 1.01 -1.26
CA LEU A 273 9.58 0.35 -0.22
C LEU A 273 11.09 0.39 -0.51
N TYR A 274 11.50 0.53 -1.77
CA TYR A 274 12.92 0.56 -2.16
C TYR A 274 13.50 1.97 -2.35
N GLU A 275 12.75 2.92 -2.89
CA GLU A 275 13.20 4.28 -3.24
C GLU A 275 12.59 5.36 -2.32
N GLY A 276 11.72 4.98 -1.39
CA GLY A 276 11.07 5.88 -0.45
C GLY A 276 9.95 6.71 -1.07
N VAL A 277 9.47 7.70 -0.30
CA VAL A 277 8.28 8.50 -0.62
C VAL A 277 8.39 9.32 -1.91
N THR A 278 9.60 9.59 -2.42
CA THR A 278 9.78 10.36 -3.65
C THR A 278 9.01 9.77 -4.84
N ILE A 279 8.81 8.45 -4.90
CA ILE A 279 8.00 7.85 -5.95
C ILE A 279 6.51 8.24 -5.87
N VAL A 280 5.98 8.53 -4.68
CA VAL A 280 4.59 8.98 -4.50
C VAL A 280 4.37 10.31 -5.21
N PHE A 281 5.29 11.27 -5.02
CA PHE A 281 5.29 12.55 -5.74
C PHE A 281 5.39 12.35 -7.25
N LYS A 282 6.31 11.49 -7.70
CA LYS A 282 6.52 11.22 -9.13
C LYS A 282 5.29 10.60 -9.79
N VAL A 283 4.60 9.68 -9.11
CA VAL A 283 3.38 9.08 -9.61
C VAL A 283 2.26 10.13 -9.69
N GLY A 284 2.08 10.94 -8.64
CA GLY A 284 1.10 12.03 -8.67
C GLY A 284 1.34 13.02 -9.82
N LEU A 285 2.59 13.46 -10.01
CA LEU A 285 2.95 14.34 -11.13
C LEU A 285 2.77 13.66 -12.49
N ALA A 286 3.03 12.36 -12.60
CA ALA A 286 2.83 11.61 -13.84
C ALA A 286 1.35 11.49 -14.20
N LEU A 287 0.46 11.27 -13.21
CA LEU A 287 -0.99 11.25 -13.41
C LEU A 287 -1.49 12.61 -13.93
N LEU A 288 -1.09 13.70 -13.27
CA LEU A 288 -1.44 15.06 -13.69
C LEU A 288 -0.89 15.38 -15.08
N LYS A 289 0.34 14.96 -15.38
CA LYS A 289 0.95 15.14 -16.69
C LYS A 289 0.23 14.37 -17.78
N TYR A 290 -0.20 13.14 -17.51
CA TYR A 290 -0.94 12.31 -18.46
C TYR A 290 -2.29 12.96 -18.80
N CYS A 291 -3.00 13.47 -17.80
CA CYS A 291 -4.33 14.06 -17.96
C CYS A 291 -4.30 15.58 -18.24
N HIS A 292 -3.13 16.16 -18.49
CA HIS A 292 -2.91 17.60 -18.49
C HIS A 292 -3.89 18.36 -19.41
N ASP A 293 -4.03 17.88 -20.64
CA ASP A 293 -4.79 18.58 -21.70
C ASP A 293 -6.30 18.59 -21.43
N ASP A 294 -6.79 17.65 -20.63
CA ASP A 294 -8.18 17.61 -20.19
C ASP A 294 -8.35 18.49 -18.94
N LEU A 295 -7.48 18.32 -17.95
CA LEU A 295 -7.59 19.02 -16.67
C LEU A 295 -7.53 20.55 -16.80
N VAL A 296 -6.68 21.08 -17.70
CA VAL A 296 -6.48 22.53 -17.88
C VAL A 296 -7.71 23.26 -18.45
N LYS A 297 -8.73 22.53 -18.91
CA LYS A 297 -9.96 23.09 -19.49
C LYS A 297 -11.16 23.03 -18.55
N LEU A 298 -11.03 22.32 -17.42
CA LEU A 298 -12.16 22.02 -16.56
C LEU A 298 -12.33 23.10 -15.48
N PRO A 299 -13.56 23.61 -15.26
CA PRO A 299 -13.86 24.46 -14.12
C PRO A 299 -13.84 23.64 -12.82
N PHE A 300 -13.76 24.32 -11.67
CA PHE A 300 -13.58 23.77 -10.34
C PHE A 300 -14.28 22.42 -10.07
N GLU A 301 -15.61 22.35 -10.23
CA GLU A 301 -16.37 21.14 -9.89
C GLU A 301 -15.97 19.93 -10.74
N LYS A 302 -15.87 20.12 -12.06
CA LYS A 302 -15.47 19.06 -13.00
C LYS A 302 -14.00 18.68 -12.80
N LEU A 303 -13.16 19.65 -12.46
CA LEU A 303 -11.76 19.45 -12.19
C LEU A 303 -11.53 18.59 -10.94
N ILE A 304 -12.21 18.90 -9.83
CA ILE A 304 -12.18 18.08 -8.61
C ILE A 304 -12.70 16.66 -8.88
N HIS A 305 -13.77 16.52 -9.66
CA HIS A 305 -14.29 15.21 -10.04
C HIS A 305 -13.24 14.41 -10.84
N ALA A 306 -12.59 15.04 -11.83
CA ALA A 306 -11.56 14.39 -12.65
C ALA A 306 -10.32 14.00 -11.82
N LEU A 307 -9.88 14.84 -10.89
CA LEU A 307 -8.74 14.58 -10.02
C LEU A 307 -8.98 13.44 -9.00
N ARG A 308 -10.24 13.11 -8.74
CA ARG A 308 -10.64 11.99 -7.88
C ARG A 308 -10.90 10.70 -8.67
N ASN A 309 -11.13 10.81 -9.98
CA ASN A 309 -11.53 9.70 -10.85
C ASN A 309 -10.72 9.76 -12.16
N PHE A 310 -9.44 9.40 -12.08
CA PHE A 310 -8.59 9.28 -13.26
C PHE A 310 -9.10 8.17 -14.20
N PRO A 311 -8.92 8.32 -15.52
CA PRO A 311 -9.31 7.28 -16.46
C PRO A 311 -8.41 6.04 -16.32
N GLU A 312 -8.92 4.87 -16.69
CA GLU A 312 -8.24 3.58 -16.46
C GLU A 312 -6.88 3.49 -17.18
N ASP A 313 -6.78 4.07 -18.37
CA ASP A 313 -5.55 4.12 -19.17
C ASP A 313 -4.44 4.95 -18.50
N ALA A 314 -4.80 6.06 -17.84
CA ALA A 314 -3.87 6.84 -17.02
C ALA A 314 -3.34 6.05 -15.81
N MET A 315 -4.06 5.01 -15.38
CA MET A 315 -3.73 4.16 -14.23
C MET A 315 -3.08 2.83 -14.64
N ASP A 316 -2.74 2.62 -15.91
CA ASP A 316 -1.95 1.47 -16.33
C ASP A 316 -0.50 1.58 -15.79
N PRO A 317 -0.02 0.65 -14.94
CA PRO A 317 1.31 0.72 -14.37
C PRO A 317 2.43 0.65 -15.41
N ASP A 318 2.21 0.01 -16.56
CA ASP A 318 3.25 -0.11 -17.60
C ASP A 318 3.38 1.17 -18.45
N THR A 319 2.41 2.09 -18.35
CA THR A 319 2.46 3.43 -18.94
C THR A 319 2.84 4.49 -17.90
N LEU A 320 2.17 4.49 -16.75
CA LEU A 320 2.31 5.51 -15.71
C LEU A 320 3.69 5.50 -15.02
N LEU A 321 4.21 4.31 -14.68
CA LEU A 321 5.47 4.24 -13.93
C LEU A 321 6.71 4.65 -14.75
N PRO A 322 6.85 4.27 -16.04
CA PRO A 322 7.90 4.83 -16.89
C PRO A 322 7.86 6.37 -16.97
N MET A 323 6.67 6.97 -17.09
CA MET A 323 6.52 8.42 -17.01
C MET A 323 6.99 8.95 -15.67
N ALA A 324 6.55 8.37 -14.55
CA ALA A 324 6.98 8.75 -13.21
C ALA A 324 8.50 8.66 -13.02
N TYR A 325 9.17 7.64 -13.57
CA TYR A 325 10.62 7.49 -13.46
C TYR A 325 11.40 8.58 -14.20
N SER A 326 10.84 9.16 -15.26
CA SER A 326 11.44 10.26 -16.02
C SER A 326 11.37 11.60 -15.29
N ILE A 327 10.43 11.74 -14.35
CA ILE A 327 10.21 12.96 -13.58
C ILE A 327 11.36 13.15 -12.58
N LYS A 328 11.96 14.34 -12.62
CA LYS A 328 13.02 14.75 -11.70
C LYS A 328 12.37 15.45 -10.51
N VAL A 329 12.45 14.83 -9.34
CA VAL A 329 12.09 15.45 -8.07
C VAL A 329 13.39 15.59 -7.31
N ARG A 330 13.74 16.81 -6.91
CA ARG A 330 14.92 17.03 -6.07
C ARG A 330 14.69 16.29 -4.75
N PRO A 331 15.70 15.61 -4.18
CA PRO A 331 15.59 15.08 -2.84
C PRO A 331 15.14 16.22 -1.94
N PHE A 332 14.01 16.04 -1.25
CA PHE A 332 13.56 17.01 -0.27
C PHE A 332 14.71 17.19 0.69
N LEU A 333 15.20 18.42 0.86
CA LEU A 333 16.13 18.74 1.92
C LEU A 333 15.39 18.40 3.21
N SER A 334 15.62 17.20 3.73
CA SER A 334 15.36 16.90 5.11
C SER A 334 16.25 17.86 5.87
N THR A 335 15.73 19.03 6.25
CA THR A 335 16.23 19.69 7.44
C THR A 335 15.93 18.71 8.57
N PRO A 336 16.92 18.07 9.20
CA PRO A 336 16.62 17.34 10.40
C PRO A 336 16.47 18.38 11.52
N PRO A 337 15.35 18.46 12.23
CA PRO A 337 15.43 18.34 13.65
C PRO A 337 15.29 16.84 13.95
N PHE A 338 16.02 16.38 14.95
CA PHE A 338 15.97 15.02 15.49
C PHE A 338 16.93 14.01 14.86
N PRO A 339 17.82 13.43 15.69
CA PRO A 339 18.65 12.32 15.27
C PRO A 339 17.73 11.13 14.92
N SER A 340 17.93 10.56 13.74
CA SER A 340 17.35 9.26 13.41
C SER A 340 17.82 8.26 14.47
N PRO A 341 16.92 7.59 15.21
CA PRO A 341 17.35 6.50 16.08
C PRO A 341 17.97 5.43 15.18
N SER A 342 19.23 5.10 15.44
CA SER A 342 19.87 3.94 14.82
C SER A 342 18.98 2.71 14.98
N LEU A 343 19.09 1.71 14.09
CA LEU A 343 18.45 0.40 14.29
C LEU A 343 18.76 -0.21 15.68
N ALA A 344 19.88 0.17 16.32
CA ALA A 344 20.23 -0.23 17.67
C ALA A 344 19.39 0.45 18.78
N THR A 345 18.77 1.61 18.52
CA THR A 345 17.88 2.32 19.44
C THR A 345 16.42 1.87 19.35
N MET A 346 16.06 1.04 18.35
CA MET A 346 14.76 0.34 18.28
C MET A 346 14.77 -0.99 19.04
N LYS A 347 15.74 -1.23 19.94
CA LYS A 347 15.54 -2.16 21.04
C LYS A 347 14.57 -1.52 22.01
N ILE A 348 13.32 -1.99 22.00
CA ILE A 348 12.33 -1.52 22.95
C ILE A 348 12.78 -2.02 24.34
N ASN A 349 13.24 -1.12 25.20
CA ASN A 349 13.25 -1.38 26.63
C ASN A 349 11.79 -1.34 27.09
N ILE A 350 11.11 -2.49 27.08
CA ILE A 350 9.76 -2.66 27.67
C ILE A 350 9.87 -2.71 29.21
N SER A 351 10.73 -1.86 29.79
CA SER A 351 10.92 -1.75 31.25
C SER A 351 10.20 -0.55 31.86
N ILE A 352 9.33 0.14 31.11
CA ILE A 352 8.59 1.32 31.61
C ILE A 352 7.13 1.02 31.98
N VAL A 353 6.64 -0.22 31.89
CA VAL A 353 5.24 -0.54 32.28
C VAL A 353 5.14 -1.49 33.48
N ALA A 354 6.23 -1.69 34.23
CA ALA A 354 6.20 -2.48 35.47
C ALA A 354 5.92 -1.65 36.74
N TYR A 355 5.87 -0.32 36.67
CA TYR A 355 5.55 0.53 37.83
C TYR A 355 4.80 1.80 37.41
N ALA A 356 3.46 1.70 37.36
CA ALA A 356 2.54 2.80 37.60
C ALA A 356 1.17 2.24 38.03
#